data_AF-A0AAI9YBR6-F1
#
_entry.id   AF-A0AAI9YBR6-F1
#
_cell.length_a   1.000
_cell.length_b   1.000
_cell.length_c   1.000
_cell.angle_alpha   90.00
_cell.angle_beta   90.00
_cell.angle_gamma   90.00
#
_symmetry.space_group_name_H-M   'P 1'
#
loop_
_entity.id
_entity.type
_entity.pdbx_description
1 polymer ?
#
loop_
_entity_poly.entity_id
_entity_poly.type
_entity_poly.pdbx_seq_one_letter_code
_entity_poly.pdbx_strand_id
1 'polypeptide(L)'
;MHLMYTLDEAGSRVYTLKKVVDGKVTKSAHPARFSPDDKWSRQRVTLKRRFNLLLTQQSKFCASYSTGNQSNHDFSRGRVNM
;
A
#
# COMPACT_ATOMS: atom_id res chain seq x y z
N MET A 1 10.83 5.36 20.67
CA MET A 1 10.38 6.22 19.55
C MET A 1 9.16 7.01 19.98
N HIS A 2 9.25 8.35 20.02
CA HIS A 2 8.18 9.22 20.51
C HIS A 2 7.31 9.81 19.40
N LEU A 3 7.75 9.76 18.14
CA LEU A 3 6.99 10.31 17.03
C LEU A 3 5.80 9.41 16.68
N MET A 4 4.62 9.99 16.72
CA MET A 4 3.35 9.35 16.43
C MET A 4 2.64 10.07 15.27
N TYR A 5 1.62 9.44 14.69
CA TYR A 5 0.79 10.08 13.66
C TYR A 5 -0.67 9.60 13.67
N THR A 6 -1.54 10.42 13.07
CA THR A 6 -2.91 10.10 12.65
C THR A 6 -3.04 10.26 11.14
N LEU A 7 -4.09 9.68 10.56
CA LEU A 7 -4.44 9.89 9.14
C LEU A 7 -5.58 10.90 9.06
N ASP A 8 -5.41 11.91 8.20
CA ASP A 8 -6.44 12.88 7.87
C ASP A 8 -7.43 12.31 6.85
N GLU A 9 -8.49 13.06 6.57
CA GLU A 9 -9.50 12.71 5.55
C GLU A 9 -8.91 12.51 4.15
N ALA A 10 -7.84 13.26 3.84
CA ALA A 10 -7.08 13.13 2.59
C ALA A 10 -6.09 11.94 2.57
N GLY A 11 -5.96 11.19 3.66
CA GLY A 11 -4.99 10.09 3.80
C GLY A 11 -3.55 10.53 4.10
N SER A 12 -3.31 11.83 4.29
CA SER A 12 -2.02 12.39 4.71
C SER A 12 -1.74 12.10 6.19
N ARG A 13 -0.45 12.01 6.55
CA ARG A 13 -0.03 11.76 7.94
C ARG A 13 0.16 13.08 8.68
N VAL A 14 -0.54 13.26 9.80
CA VAL A 14 -0.31 14.37 10.74
C VAL A 14 0.47 13.86 11.93
N TYR A 15 1.64 14.45 12.17
CA TYR A 15 2.57 14.02 13.20
C TYR A 15 2.29 14.69 14.54
N THR A 16 2.50 13.92 15.62
CA THR A 16 2.30 14.37 16.99
C THR A 16 3.16 13.56 17.95
N LEU A 17 3.38 14.10 19.16
CA LEU A 17 4.00 13.38 20.26
C LEU A 17 2.97 12.76 21.21
N LYS A 18 1.69 13.13 21.08
CA LYS A 18 0.59 12.65 21.92
C LYS A 18 0.21 11.21 21.55
N LYS A 19 -0.19 10.42 22.56
CA LYS A 19 -0.66 9.03 22.38
C LYS A 19 -2.13 8.94 21.97
N VAL A 20 -2.92 9.96 22.29
CA VAL A 20 -4.32 10.09 21.92
C VAL A 20 -4.56 11.51 21.45
N VAL A 21 -5.24 11.65 20.31
CA VAL A 21 -5.69 12.92 19.74
C VAL A 21 -7.15 12.73 19.33
N ASP A 22 -8.04 13.60 19.82
CA ASP A 22 -9.48 13.58 19.51
C ASP A 22 -10.14 12.20 19.72
N GLY A 23 -9.78 11.52 20.81
CA GLY A 23 -10.27 10.17 21.14
C GLY A 23 -9.69 9.03 20.28
N LYS A 24 -8.90 9.34 19.24
CA LYS A 24 -8.23 8.35 18.39
C LYS A 24 -6.82 8.04 18.92
N VAL A 25 -6.50 6.75 19.00
CA VAL A 25 -5.16 6.29 19.39
C VAL A 25 -4.19 6.51 18.23
N THR A 26 -3.06 7.17 18.51
CA THR A 26 -2.05 7.49 17.50
C THR A 26 -1.15 6.29 17.20
N LYS A 27 -0.67 6.18 15.96
CA LYS A 27 0.22 5.10 15.51
C LYS A 27 1.67 5.55 15.53
N SER A 28 2.63 4.65 15.73
CA SER A 28 4.05 5.00 15.66
C SER A 28 4.43 5.41 14.24
N ALA A 29 5.10 6.55 14.09
CA ALA A 29 5.59 7.01 12.79
C ALA A 29 6.73 6.15 12.23
N HIS A 30 7.35 5.34 13.08
CA HIS A 30 8.48 4.50 12.73
C HIS A 30 8.02 3.07 12.39
N PRO A 31 8.60 2.43 11.37
CA PRO A 31 8.32 1.04 11.05
C PRO A 31 8.81 0.09 12.16
N ALA A 32 8.27 -1.12 12.19
CA ALA A 32 8.78 -2.18 13.05
C ALA A 32 10.23 -2.51 12.70
N ARG A 33 11.06 -2.77 13.72
CA ARG A 33 12.46 -3.12 13.54
C ARG A 33 12.59 -4.45 12.79
N PHE A 34 13.46 -4.50 11.79
CA PHE A 34 13.85 -5.75 11.16
C PHE A 34 14.82 -6.52 12.08
N SER A 35 14.64 -7.83 12.20
CA SER A 35 15.53 -8.70 12.96
C SER A 35 15.75 -9.98 12.15
N PRO A 36 17.00 -10.33 11.80
CA PRO A 36 17.28 -11.53 11.01
C PRO A 36 16.81 -12.83 11.69
N ASP A 37 16.81 -12.85 13.02
CA ASP A 37 16.46 -13.94 13.91
C ASP A 37 14.96 -13.99 14.29
N ASP A 38 14.10 -13.26 13.56
CA ASP A 38 12.69 -13.17 13.87
C ASP A 38 11.93 -14.49 13.65
N LYS A 39 11.73 -15.21 14.76
CA LYS A 39 11.00 -16.49 14.85
C LYS A 39 9.56 -16.43 14.34
N TRP A 40 8.94 -15.25 14.32
CA TRP A 40 7.53 -15.06 13.95
C TRP A 40 7.31 -14.64 12.48
N SER A 41 8.39 -14.62 11.69
CA SER A 41 8.36 -14.25 10.26
C SER A 41 7.37 -15.11 9.45
N ARG A 42 7.40 -16.44 9.63
CA ARG A 42 6.51 -17.39 8.94
C ARG A 42 5.04 -17.10 9.22
N GLN A 43 4.71 -16.89 10.49
CA GLN A 43 3.35 -16.67 10.99
C GLN A 43 2.79 -15.36 10.41
N ARG A 44 3.60 -14.30 10.35
CA ARG A 44 3.20 -13.03 9.71
C ARG A 44 2.88 -13.20 8.23
N VAL A 45 3.70 -13.96 7.48
CA VAL A 45 3.45 -14.23 6.06
C VAL A 45 2.18 -15.06 5.88
N THR A 46 1.98 -16.11 6.68
CA THR A 46 0.76 -16.94 6.64
C THR A 46 -0.50 -16.14 6.94
N LEU A 47 -0.46 -15.23 7.93
CA LEU A 47 -1.57 -14.30 8.21
C LEU A 47 -1.90 -13.42 7.01
N LYS A 48 -0.89 -12.76 6.42
CA LYS A 48 -1.10 -11.93 5.24
C LYS A 48 -1.67 -12.72 4.06
N ARG A 49 -1.22 -13.97 3.87
CA ARG A 49 -1.74 -14.89 2.83
C ARG A 49 -3.22 -15.20 3.00
N ARG A 50 -3.66 -15.50 4.22
CA ARG A 50 -5.07 -15.84 4.52
C ARG A 50 -6.03 -14.70 4.23
N PHE A 51 -5.59 -13.46 4.44
CA PHE A 51 -6.40 -12.26 4.20
C PHE A 51 -6.16 -11.62 2.83
N ASN A 52 -5.45 -12.31 1.91
CA ASN A 52 -5.13 -11.79 0.57
C ASN A 52 -4.44 -10.40 0.58
N LEU A 53 -3.62 -10.15 1.60
CA LEU A 53 -2.89 -8.89 1.79
C LEU A 53 -1.48 -8.92 1.16
N LEU A 54 -1.05 -10.04 0.58
CA LEU A 54 0.20 -10.07 -0.16
C LEU A 54 0.04 -9.39 -1.51
N LEU A 55 1.01 -8.57 -1.89
CA LEU A 55 1.05 -7.92 -3.21
C LEU A 55 1.01 -8.96 -4.36
N THR A 56 1.56 -10.16 -4.14
CA THR A 56 1.56 -11.24 -5.14
C THR A 56 0.18 -11.88 -5.36
N GLN A 57 -0.76 -11.69 -4.43
CA GLN A 57 -2.12 -12.24 -4.51
C GLN A 57 -3.12 -11.21 -5.08
N GLN A 58 -2.81 -9.92 -4.97
CA GLN A 58 -3.59 -8.88 -5.60
C GLN A 58 -3.44 -9.05 -7.12
N SER A 59 -4.55 -9.28 -7.83
CA SER A 59 -4.54 -9.19 -9.29
C SER A 59 -3.90 -7.85 -9.62
N LYS A 60 -2.97 -7.82 -10.58
CA LYS A 60 -2.26 -6.59 -10.97
C LYS A 60 -3.32 -5.52 -11.22
N PHE A 61 -3.57 -4.67 -10.24
CA PHE A 61 -4.54 -3.61 -10.37
C PHE A 61 -3.83 -2.61 -11.26
N CYS A 62 -4.12 -2.75 -12.55
CA CYS A 62 -4.58 -1.65 -13.38
C CYS A 62 -4.22 -0.32 -12.73
N ALA A 63 -3.09 0.25 -13.13
CA ALA A 63 -2.76 1.62 -12.79
C ALA A 63 -3.78 2.53 -13.50
N SER A 64 -4.99 2.63 -12.96
CA SER A 64 -5.91 3.71 -13.29
C SER A 64 -5.40 4.97 -12.61
N TYR A 65 -4.28 5.50 -13.11
CA TYR A 65 -4.10 6.94 -13.08
C TYR A 65 -5.10 7.48 -14.10
N SER A 66 -6.19 8.06 -13.60
CA SER A 66 -7.03 8.94 -14.38
C SER A 66 -6.20 10.16 -14.77
N THR A 67 -5.49 10.07 -15.89
CA THR A 67 -5.06 11.24 -16.67
C THR A 67 -5.91 11.25 -17.93
N GLY A 68 -6.84 12.20 -17.98
CA GLY A 68 -7.54 12.53 -19.21
C GLY A 68 -6.57 12.89 -20.33
N ASN A 69 -7.04 12.66 -21.55
CA ASN A 69 -6.49 13.12 -22.83
C ASN A 69 -5.11 12.60 -23.23
N GLN A 70 -5.11 11.65 -24.16
CA GLN A 70 -4.22 11.67 -25.33
C GLN A 70 -4.82 10.86 -26.47
N SER A 71 -5.35 11.59 -27.45
CA SER A 71 -5.67 11.13 -28.80
C SER A 71 -4.45 10.45 -29.43
N ASN A 72 -4.60 9.21 -29.91
CA ASN A 72 -3.69 8.60 -30.89
C ASN A 72 -4.54 7.69 -31.78
N HIS A 73 -4.90 8.16 -32.97
CA HIS A 73 -4.22 7.84 -34.22
C HIS A 73 -4.13 6.34 -34.49
N ASP A 74 -5.11 5.92 -35.29
CA ASP A 74 -5.27 4.65 -35.98
C ASP A 74 -3.98 4.28 -36.74
N PHE A 75 -3.34 3.17 -36.34
CA PHE A 75 -2.27 2.53 -37.12
C PHE A 75 -2.64 1.07 -37.33
N SER A 76 -3.29 0.85 -38.46
CA SER A 76 -3.46 -0.41 -39.16
C SER A 76 -2.20 -1.29 -39.11
N ARG A 77 -2.31 -2.47 -38.51
CA ARG A 77 -1.37 -3.59 -38.76
C ARG A 77 -2.14 -4.90 -38.90
N GLY A 78 -2.45 -5.21 -40.16
CA GLY A 78 -2.12 -6.46 -40.84
C GLY A 78 -2.43 -7.77 -40.12
N ARG A 79 -3.58 -8.34 -40.47
CA ARG A 79 -3.88 -9.77 -40.41
C ARG A 79 -2.96 -10.51 -41.39
N VAL A 80 -2.17 -11.48 -40.95
CA VAL A 80 -1.61 -12.52 -41.83
C VAL A 80 -1.79 -13.87 -41.12
N ASN A 81 -2.56 -14.74 -41.75
CA ASN A 81 -2.87 -16.10 -41.33
C ASN A 81 -1.64 -17.02 -41.49
N MET A 82 -1.53 -18.01 -40.60
CA MET A 82 -1.17 -19.40 -40.95
C MET A 82 -2.09 -20.34 -40.19
#